data_AF-A0A2V9H7E8-F1
#
_entry.id   AF-A0A2V9H7E8-F1
#
_cell.length_a   1.000
_cell.length_b   1.000
_cell.length_c   1.000
_cell.angle_alpha   90.00
_cell.angle_beta   90.00
_cell.angle_gamma   90.00
#
_symmetry.space_group_name_H-M   'P 1'
#
loop_
_entity.id
_entity.type
_entity.pdbx_description
1 polymer ?
#
loop_
_entity_poly.entity_id
_entity_poly.type
_entity_poly.pdbx_seq_one_letter_code
_entity_poly.pdbx_strand_id
1 'polypeptide(L)'
;MWNHVYHPLRLIVKQQCVTVAGTIVDATAGKKSDGVRHEGDGDTHGWLKVDPEFENLLNAGNISNEEGNLVFEIVCRFHVTQKDAKAACANYTDQVSLPPVGSHVQIVGTLVQDTFHAKWMEIHPVANITVIP
;
A
#
# COMPACT_ATOMS: atom_id res chain seq x y z
N MET A 1 0.39 -14.20 2.14
CA MET A 1 0.16 -12.81 1.66
C MET A 1 -0.29 -12.77 0.21
N TRP A 2 0.48 -13.22 -0.78
CA TRP A 2 0.06 -13.20 -2.19
C TRP A 2 -1.27 -13.93 -2.51
N ASN A 3 -1.60 -14.99 -1.76
CA ASN A 3 -2.90 -15.66 -1.88
C ASN A 3 -4.11 -14.79 -1.45
N HIS A 4 -3.86 -13.66 -0.80
CA HIS A 4 -4.86 -12.71 -0.33
C HIS A 4 -4.87 -11.41 -1.12
N VAL A 5 -4.05 -11.32 -2.17
CA VAL A 5 -4.07 -10.21 -3.12
C VAL A 5 -5.22 -10.44 -4.09
N TYR A 6 -6.14 -9.50 -4.18
CA TYR A 6 -7.21 -9.55 -5.18
C TYR A 6 -6.65 -9.19 -6.58
N HIS A 7 -7.01 -9.97 -7.61
CA HIS A 7 -6.48 -9.81 -8.98
C HIS A 7 -4.95 -9.70 -9.10
N PRO A 8 -4.18 -10.68 -8.60
CA PRO A 8 -2.71 -10.58 -8.55
C PRO A 8 -2.05 -10.48 -9.94
N LEU A 9 -2.73 -10.95 -10.99
CA LEU A 9 -2.24 -10.86 -12.37
C LEU A 9 -2.16 -9.42 -12.90
N ARG A 10 -2.80 -8.45 -12.23
CA ARG A 10 -2.69 -7.03 -12.58
C ARG A 10 -1.35 -6.42 -12.13
N LEU A 11 -0.63 -7.09 -11.23
CA LEU A 11 0.57 -6.56 -10.59
C LEU A 11 1.83 -7.07 -11.31
N ILE A 12 2.64 -6.15 -11.82
CA ILE A 12 3.97 -6.48 -12.34
C ILE A 12 4.96 -6.39 -11.18
N VAL A 13 5.39 -7.55 -10.69
CA VAL A 13 6.42 -7.63 -9.63
C VAL A 13 7.74 -7.06 -10.14
N LYS A 14 8.25 -6.03 -9.48
CA LYS A 14 9.57 -5.43 -9.76
C LYS A 14 10.64 -6.00 -8.83
N GLN A 15 10.29 -6.18 -7.56
CA GLN A 15 11.17 -6.76 -6.56
C GLN A 15 10.35 -7.51 -5.50
N GLN A 16 10.64 -8.81 -5.32
CA GLN A 16 9.84 -9.69 -4.45
C GLN A 16 9.84 -9.25 -2.98
N CYS A 17 10.95 -8.69 -2.52
CA CYS A 17 11.13 -8.18 -1.16
C CYS A 17 11.99 -6.93 -1.19
N VAL A 18 11.44 -5.81 -0.73
CA VAL A 18 12.11 -4.53 -0.57
C VAL A 18 11.82 -3.97 0.82
N THR A 19 12.71 -3.11 1.31
CA THR A 19 12.47 -2.25 2.47
C THR A 19 12.56 -0.81 2.00
N VAL A 20 11.50 -0.03 2.21
CA VAL A 20 11.42 1.38 1.81
C VAL A 20 11.17 2.22 3.05
N ALA A 21 11.96 3.27 3.24
CA ALA A 21 11.78 4.22 4.32
C ALA A 21 11.06 5.50 3.83
N GLY A 22 10.34 6.13 4.74
CA GLY A 22 9.62 7.37 4.48
C GLY A 22 8.65 7.73 5.60
N THR A 23 7.89 8.80 5.38
CA THR A 23 6.89 9.30 6.32
C THR A 23 5.48 8.98 5.84
N ILE A 24 4.65 8.39 6.70
CA ILE A 24 3.22 8.16 6.39
C ILE A 24 2.53 9.52 6.26
N VAL A 25 1.82 9.74 5.16
CA VAL A 25 1.02 10.95 4.93
C VAL A 25 -0.46 10.58 4.74
N ASP A 26 -1.34 11.53 5.01
CA ASP A 26 -2.78 11.31 4.93
C ASP A 26 -3.25 11.25 3.47
N ALA A 27 -3.62 10.05 3.01
CA ALA A 27 -4.14 9.78 1.68
C ALA A 27 -5.63 10.12 1.51
N THR A 28 -6.26 10.71 2.53
CA THR A 28 -7.72 10.89 2.62
C THR A 28 -8.17 12.34 2.77
N ALA A 29 -7.22 13.27 2.89
CA ALA A 29 -7.49 14.69 3.18
C ALA A 29 -8.41 14.88 4.41
N GLY A 30 -8.08 14.18 5.51
CA GLY A 30 -8.74 14.26 6.80
C GLY A 30 -10.05 13.46 6.92
N LYS A 31 -10.42 12.69 5.90
CA LYS A 31 -11.70 11.93 5.90
C LYS A 31 -11.64 10.65 6.73
N LYS A 32 -10.46 10.10 6.99
CA LYS A 32 -10.26 8.89 7.78
C LYS A 32 -9.24 9.14 8.89
N SER A 33 -9.53 8.64 10.09
CA SER A 33 -8.66 8.84 11.26
C SER A 33 -7.35 8.06 11.20
N ASP A 34 -7.29 6.99 10.39
CA ASP A 34 -6.09 6.18 10.15
C ASP A 34 -5.28 6.67 8.94
N GLY A 35 -5.76 7.69 8.21
CA GLY A 35 -5.03 8.34 7.11
C GLY A 35 -4.88 7.52 5.83
N VAL A 36 -5.52 6.36 5.73
CA VAL A 36 -5.50 5.50 4.53
C VAL A 36 -6.89 5.41 3.92
N ARG A 37 -6.99 5.27 2.59
CA ARG A 37 -8.29 4.95 1.98
C ARG A 37 -8.63 3.50 2.27
N HIS A 38 -9.93 3.23 2.35
CA HIS A 38 -10.48 1.89 2.61
C HIS A 38 -11.03 1.38 1.28
N GLU A 39 -10.22 0.61 0.54
CA GLU A 39 -10.58 0.17 -0.80
C GLU A 39 -11.64 -0.95 -0.75
N GLY A 40 -12.39 -1.09 -1.83
CA GLY A 40 -13.54 -1.99 -1.89
C GLY A 40 -13.18 -3.47 -1.70
N ASP A 41 -11.96 -3.85 -2.11
CA ASP A 41 -11.40 -5.19 -1.94
C ASP A 41 -10.94 -5.49 -0.50
N GLY A 42 -10.96 -4.48 0.37
CA GLY A 42 -10.60 -4.60 1.78
C GLY A 42 -9.16 -4.16 2.08
N ASP A 43 -8.40 -3.76 1.07
CA ASP A 43 -7.02 -3.34 1.24
C ASP A 43 -6.95 -1.88 1.74
N THR A 44 -5.83 -1.50 2.33
CA THR A 44 -5.53 -0.08 2.55
C THR A 44 -5.05 0.54 1.25
N HIS A 45 -5.41 1.79 0.98
CA HIS A 45 -4.63 2.64 0.08
C HIS A 45 -3.92 3.70 0.91
N GLY A 46 -2.68 3.41 1.32
CA GLY A 46 -1.86 4.32 2.12
C GLY A 46 -0.82 5.06 1.31
N TRP A 47 -0.41 6.25 1.77
CA TRP A 47 0.66 7.03 1.16
C TRP A 47 1.89 7.10 2.05
N LEU A 48 3.02 6.75 1.46
CA LEU A 48 4.34 6.95 2.02
C LEU A 48 5.05 8.04 1.21
N LYS A 49 5.33 9.17 1.85
CA LYS A 49 6.30 10.13 1.33
C LYS A 49 7.69 9.54 1.57
N VAL A 50 8.26 8.95 0.53
CA VAL A 50 9.53 8.23 0.61
C VAL A 50 10.70 9.16 0.95
N ASP A 51 11.74 8.60 1.59
CA ASP A 51 12.99 9.33 1.80
C ASP A 51 13.72 9.58 0.46
N PRO A 52 14.63 10.58 0.40
CA PRO A 52 15.28 10.98 -0.85
C PRO A 52 15.95 9.84 -1.62
N GLU A 53 16.55 8.87 -0.93
CA GLU A 53 17.21 7.72 -1.57
C GLU A 53 16.25 6.76 -2.28
N PHE A 54 14.94 6.84 -2.00
CA PHE A 54 13.89 6.00 -2.56
C PHE A 54 13.00 6.74 -3.56
N GLU A 55 13.25 8.03 -3.85
CA GLU A 55 12.47 8.80 -4.84
C GLU A 55 12.50 8.16 -6.24
N ASN A 56 13.55 7.40 -6.56
CA ASN A 56 13.67 6.64 -7.80
C ASN A 56 12.65 5.50 -7.94
N LEU A 57 11.95 5.13 -6.87
CA LEU A 57 10.86 4.15 -6.90
C LEU A 57 9.57 4.76 -7.44
N LEU A 58 9.43 6.09 -7.43
CA LEU A 58 8.21 6.76 -7.90
C LEU A 58 8.20 6.83 -9.43
N ASN A 59 7.03 6.67 -10.01
CA ASN A 59 6.84 6.86 -11.45
C ASN A 59 5.78 7.91 -11.76
N ALA A 60 5.54 8.16 -13.04
CA ALA A 60 4.59 9.17 -13.49
C ALA A 60 3.17 9.01 -12.88
N GLY A 61 2.71 7.77 -12.67
CA GLY A 61 1.43 7.48 -12.03
C GLY A 61 1.41 7.89 -10.56
N ASN A 62 2.49 7.64 -9.80
CA ASN A 62 2.61 8.15 -8.43
C ASN A 62 2.53 9.68 -8.41
N ILE A 63 3.25 10.34 -9.32
CA ILE A 63 3.29 11.81 -9.37
C ILE A 63 1.91 12.39 -9.70
N SER A 64 1.22 11.86 -10.72
CA SER A 64 -0.01 12.45 -11.22
C SER A 64 -1.26 12.09 -10.42
N ASN A 65 -1.29 10.92 -9.77
CA ASN A 65 -2.51 10.40 -9.14
C ASN A 65 -2.38 10.19 -7.63
N GLU A 66 -1.16 10.08 -7.12
CA GLU A 66 -0.89 9.78 -5.70
C GLU A 66 -0.07 10.90 -5.04
N GLU A 67 -0.10 12.09 -5.65
CA GLU A 67 0.56 13.32 -5.17
C GLU A 67 2.06 13.17 -4.90
N GLY A 68 2.73 12.31 -5.68
CA GLY A 68 4.15 12.04 -5.53
C GLY A 68 4.49 11.12 -4.35
N ASN A 69 3.53 10.35 -3.85
CA ASN A 69 3.76 9.37 -2.80
C ASN A 69 3.83 7.94 -3.35
N LEU A 70 4.58 7.09 -2.66
CA LEU A 70 4.54 5.65 -2.89
C LEU A 70 3.28 5.10 -2.22
N VAL A 71 2.53 4.28 -2.95
CA VAL A 71 1.36 3.61 -2.38
C VAL A 71 1.81 2.40 -1.57
N PHE A 72 1.12 2.11 -0.48
CA PHE A 72 1.29 0.84 0.25
C PHE A 72 -0.07 0.23 0.57
N GLU A 73 -0.18 -1.08 0.35
CA GLU A 73 -1.43 -1.82 0.55
C GLU A 73 -1.22 -2.98 1.54
N ILE A 74 -1.76 -2.81 2.75
CA ILE A 74 -1.98 -3.88 3.71
C ILE A 74 -3.24 -4.61 3.26
N VAL A 75 -3.07 -5.86 2.83
CA VAL A 75 -4.16 -6.64 2.24
C VAL A 75 -5.18 -7.09 3.28
N CYS A 76 -6.46 -7.08 2.91
CA CYS A 76 -7.56 -7.59 3.73
C CYS A 76 -7.65 -6.97 5.14
N ARG A 77 -7.37 -5.67 5.22
CA ARG A 77 -7.40 -4.89 6.47
C ARG A 77 -8.83 -4.54 6.90
N PHE A 78 -9.68 -4.23 5.92
CA PHE A 78 -11.01 -3.69 6.14
C PHE A 78 -12.12 -4.63 5.68
N HIS A 79 -13.37 -4.26 5.97
CA HIS A 79 -14.52 -5.00 5.51
C HIS A 79 -14.63 -4.97 3.98
N VAL A 80 -14.54 -6.13 3.34
CA VAL A 80 -14.65 -6.27 1.89
C VAL A 80 -16.07 -5.97 1.41
N THR A 81 -16.21 -4.92 0.60
CA THR A 81 -17.49 -4.52 0.00
C THR A 81 -17.63 -5.00 -1.45
N GLN A 82 -16.51 -5.22 -2.14
CA GLN A 82 -16.47 -5.71 -3.51
C GLN A 82 -16.71 -7.23 -3.56
N LYS A 83 -17.69 -7.66 -4.37
CA LYS A 83 -18.21 -9.04 -4.30
C LYS A 83 -17.19 -10.11 -4.70
N ASP A 84 -16.40 -9.84 -5.73
CA ASP A 84 -15.39 -10.74 -6.29
C ASP A 84 -14.07 -10.75 -5.50
N ALA A 85 -13.81 -9.73 -4.67
CA ALA A 85 -12.66 -9.72 -3.76
C ALA A 85 -12.84 -10.58 -2.50
N LYS A 86 -14.09 -10.93 -2.13
CA LYS A 86 -14.39 -11.66 -0.88
C LYS A 86 -13.62 -12.96 -0.71
N ALA A 87 -13.38 -13.68 -1.81
CA ALA A 87 -12.67 -14.95 -1.76
C ALA A 87 -11.19 -14.76 -1.41
N ALA A 88 -10.56 -13.67 -1.84
CA ALA A 88 -9.14 -13.39 -1.56
C ALA A 88 -8.92 -13.20 -0.05
N CYS A 89 -9.85 -12.52 0.64
CA CYS A 89 -9.75 -12.24 2.07
C CYS A 89 -10.45 -13.27 2.98
N ALA A 90 -10.98 -14.36 2.43
CA ALA A 90 -11.72 -15.34 3.22
C ALA A 90 -10.81 -16.00 4.29
N ASN A 91 -11.26 -15.97 5.55
CA ASN A 91 -10.56 -16.52 6.72
C ASN A 91 -9.14 -15.98 6.93
N TYR A 92 -8.90 -14.74 6.51
CA TYR A 92 -7.63 -14.06 6.70
C TYR A 92 -7.83 -12.72 7.41
N THR A 93 -6.87 -12.37 8.27
CA THR A 93 -6.79 -11.06 8.91
C THR A 93 -5.31 -10.69 8.94
N ASP A 94 -5.00 -9.50 8.46
CA ASP A 94 -3.64 -9.00 8.47
C ASP A 94 -3.10 -8.90 9.91
N GLN A 95 -1.78 -8.90 10.04
CA GLN A 95 -1.08 -8.73 11.33
C GLN A 95 -0.21 -7.47 11.33
N VAL A 96 -0.42 -6.57 10.35
CA VAL A 96 0.42 -5.39 10.18
C VAL A 96 -0.09 -4.30 11.12
N SER A 97 0.80 -3.77 11.95
CA SER A 97 0.50 -2.58 12.72
C SER A 97 0.67 -1.37 11.82
N LEU A 98 -0.37 -0.54 11.67
CA LEU A 98 -0.33 0.71 10.92
C LEU A 98 -0.02 1.87 11.89
N PRO A 99 1.17 2.49 11.84
CA PRO A 99 1.47 3.68 12.63
C PRO A 99 0.64 4.89 12.17
N PRO A 100 0.44 5.90 13.02
CA PRO A 100 -0.32 7.08 12.66
C PRO A 100 0.38 7.91 11.57
N VAL A 101 -0.41 8.71 10.84
CA VAL A 101 0.09 9.74 9.92
C VAL A 101 1.15 10.61 10.62
N GLY A 102 2.23 10.92 9.90
CA GLY A 102 3.38 11.64 10.39
C GLY A 102 4.48 10.75 10.99
N SER A 103 4.24 9.45 11.15
CA SER A 103 5.27 8.51 11.58
C SER A 103 6.32 8.30 10.49
N HIS A 104 7.59 8.38 10.87
CA HIS A 104 8.71 7.93 10.04
C HIS A 104 8.85 6.40 10.20
N VAL A 105 8.82 5.67 9.08
CA VAL A 105 8.69 4.21 9.08
C VAL A 105 9.57 3.54 8.03
N GLN A 106 9.87 2.27 8.25
CA GLN A 106 10.27 1.32 7.22
C GLN A 106 9.12 0.39 6.90
N ILE A 107 8.78 0.29 5.62
CA ILE A 107 7.81 -0.65 5.08
C ILE A 107 8.56 -1.77 4.36
N VAL A 108 8.26 -3.02 4.74
CA VAL A 108 8.76 -4.22 4.07
C VAL A 108 7.62 -4.86 3.30
N GLY A 109 7.86 -5.24 2.04
CA GLY A 109 6.88 -5.93 1.22
C GLY A 109 7.35 -6.19 -0.20
N THR A 110 6.42 -6.50 -1.09
CA THR A 110 6.72 -6.68 -2.51
C THR A 110 6.51 -5.37 -3.27
N LEU A 111 7.52 -4.93 -4.01
CA LEU A 111 7.41 -3.78 -4.91
C LEU A 111 6.77 -4.22 -6.22
N VAL A 112 5.65 -3.60 -6.57
CA VAL A 112 4.91 -3.90 -7.78
C VAL A 112 4.55 -2.62 -8.53
N GLN A 113 4.17 -2.78 -9.80
CA GLN A 113 3.45 -1.79 -10.57
C GLN A 113 2.04 -2.32 -10.84
N ASP A 114 1.01 -1.59 -10.41
CA ASP A 114 -0.38 -1.90 -10.74
C ASP A 114 -0.65 -1.56 -12.21
N THR A 115 -1.38 -2.39 -12.96
CA THR A 115 -1.66 -2.13 -14.39
C THR A 115 -3.09 -1.68 -14.69
N PHE A 116 -3.98 -1.71 -13.70
CA PHE A 116 -5.41 -1.38 -13.84
C PHE A 116 -5.70 0.09 -13.51
N HIS A 117 -4.83 0.75 -12.73
CA HIS A 117 -4.96 2.15 -12.39
C HIS A 117 -4.07 3.07 -13.25
N ALA A 118 -3.60 4.22 -12.72
CA ALA A 118 -2.67 5.12 -13.40
C ALA A 118 -1.23 4.59 -13.49
N LYS A 119 -1.06 3.29 -13.26
CA LYS A 119 0.20 2.56 -13.35
C LYS A 119 1.28 2.97 -12.35
N TRP A 120 0.87 3.46 -11.18
CA TRP A 120 1.78 3.80 -10.09
C TRP A 120 2.53 2.59 -9.54
N MET A 121 3.60 2.87 -8.81
CA MET A 121 4.36 1.92 -8.01
C MET A 121 3.77 1.83 -6.61
N GLU A 122 3.81 0.63 -6.04
CA GLU A 122 3.30 0.39 -4.69
C GLU A 122 4.04 -0.76 -3.99
N ILE A 123 4.01 -0.74 -2.66
CA ILE A 123 4.31 -1.91 -1.84
C ILE A 123 3.01 -2.69 -1.63
N HIS A 124 2.83 -3.74 -2.41
CA HIS A 124 1.65 -4.59 -2.36
C HIS A 124 2.09 -6.05 -2.61
N PRO A 125 1.89 -6.98 -1.65
CA PRO A 125 1.33 -6.76 -0.32
C PRO A 125 2.39 -6.28 0.69
N VAL A 126 1.99 -5.44 1.65
CA VAL A 126 2.82 -5.05 2.81
C VAL A 126 2.97 -6.22 3.78
N ALA A 127 4.21 -6.52 4.16
CA ALA A 127 4.55 -7.57 5.12
C ALA A 127 4.73 -7.02 6.55
N ASN A 128 5.35 -5.84 6.68
CA ASN A 128 5.62 -5.23 7.98
C ASN A 128 5.78 -3.71 7.85
N ILE A 129 5.41 -2.98 8.90
CA ILE A 129 5.69 -1.55 9.05
C ILE A 129 6.31 -1.34 10.43
N THR A 130 7.48 -0.71 10.48
CA THR A 130 8.19 -0.42 11.73
C THR A 130 8.51 1.06 11.82
N VAL A 131 8.17 1.69 12.93
CA VAL A 131 8.57 3.07 13.20
C VAL A 131 10.09 3.12 13.40
N ILE A 132 10.76 4.03 12.72
CA ILE A 132 12.20 4.25 12.81
C ILE A 132 12.50 5.69 13.24
N PRO A 133 13.68 5.98 13.81
CA PRO A 133 14.06 7.32 14.26
C PRO A 133 13.99 8.39 13.16
#